data_AF-A0A151QSS1-F1
#
_entry.id   AF-A0A151QSS1-F1
#
_cell.length_a   1.000
_cell.length_b   1.000
_cell.length_c   1.000
_cell.angle_alpha   90.00
_cell.angle_beta   90.00
_cell.angle_gamma   90.00
#
_symmetry.space_group_name_H-M   'P 1'
#
loop_
_entity.id
_entity.type
_entity.pdbx_description
1 polymer ?
#
loop_
_entity_poly.entity_id
_entity_poly.type
_entity_poly.pdbx_seq_one_letter_code
_entity_poly.pdbx_strand_id
1 'polypeptide(L)'
;MDMIWSKGIPPKVQVLVWQLEADRLPTRDKLLSRRVNLEGQNGCIFCEEGLESSKHLFLLCPKAYAVWVRRLVGSVRGAYQRT
;
A
#
# COMPACT_ATOMS: atom_id res chain seq x y z
N MET A 1 16.26 3.12 6.42
CA MET A 1 15.86 1.71 6.14
C MET A 1 15.77 0.88 7.43
N ASP A 2 16.55 1.17 8.48
CA ASP A 2 16.69 0.29 9.65
C ASP A 2 15.44 0.16 10.54
N MET A 3 14.51 1.12 10.47
CA MET A 3 13.29 1.09 11.28
C MET A 3 12.37 -0.09 10.93
N ILE A 4 12.34 -0.49 9.65
CA ILE A 4 11.48 -1.59 9.16
C ILE A 4 11.91 -2.91 9.78
N TRP A 5 13.22 -3.13 9.95
CA TRP A 5 13.80 -4.37 10.44
C TRP A 5 13.93 -4.43 11.97
N SER A 6 13.36 -3.44 12.68
CA SER A 6 13.35 -3.41 14.14
C SER A 6 12.44 -4.49 14.74
N LYS A 7 12.76 -4.94 15.96
CA LYS A 7 12.04 -6.03 16.66
C LYS A 7 10.55 -5.75 16.89
N GLY A 8 10.11 -4.50 16.83
CA GLY A 8 8.71 -4.10 17.05
C GLY A 8 7.82 -4.23 15.81
N ILE A 9 8.39 -4.48 14.64
CA ILE A 9 7.63 -4.59 13.39
C ILE A 9 7.28 -6.05 13.14
N PRO A 10 5.99 -6.39 12.94
CA PRO A 10 5.59 -7.76 12.63
C PRO A 10 6.32 -8.26 11.36
N PRO A 11 6.84 -9.51 11.34
CA PRO A 11 7.59 -10.04 10.19
C PRO A 11 6.86 -9.92 8.85
N LYS A 12 5.52 -10.06 8.86
CA LYS A 12 4.69 -9.89 7.66
C LYS A 12 4.80 -8.49 7.04
N VAL A 13 4.92 -7.45 7.86
CA VAL A 13 5.11 -6.06 7.40
C VAL A 13 6.50 -5.88 6.82
N GLN A 14 7.52 -6.47 7.45
CA GLN A 14 8.90 -6.41 6.94
C GLN A 14 9.01 -7.05 5.55
N VAL A 15 8.44 -8.25 5.38
CA VAL A 15 8.40 -8.94 4.07
C VAL A 15 7.62 -8.12 3.04
N LEU A 16 6.48 -7.53 3.42
CA LEU A 16 5.71 -6.67 2.53
C LEU A 16 6.54 -5.47 2.04
N VAL A 17 7.22 -4.77 2.96
CA VAL A 17 8.03 -3.61 2.60
C VAL A 17 9.23 -4.00 1.74
N TRP A 18 9.87 -5.14 2.03
CA TRP A 18 10.93 -5.67 1.19
C TRP A 18 10.46 -6.02 -0.23
N GLN A 19 9.29 -6.63 -0.36
CA GLN A 19 8.69 -6.89 -1.68
C GLN A 19 8.32 -5.60 -2.40
N LEU A 20 7.84 -4.59 -1.67
CA LEU A 20 7.47 -3.29 -2.21
C LEU A 20 8.69 -2.54 -2.73
N GLU A 21 9.78 -2.50 -1.96
CA GLU A 21 11.04 -1.85 -2.35
C GLU A 21 11.65 -2.52 -3.59
N ALA A 22 11.56 -3.85 -3.67
CA ALA A 22 12.04 -4.59 -4.82
C ALA A 22 11.04 -4.64 -5.98
N ASP A 23 9.93 -3.91 -5.89
CA ASP A 23 8.88 -3.84 -6.91
C ASP A 23 8.36 -5.22 -7.38
N ARG A 24 8.26 -6.13 -6.41
CA ARG A 24 7.96 -7.57 -6.60
C ARG A 24 6.52 -7.95 -6.24
N LEU A 25 5.66 -6.97 -5.95
CA LEU A 25 4.26 -7.24 -5.68
C LEU A 25 3.54 -7.67 -6.97
N PRO A 26 2.56 -8.59 -6.87
CA PRO A 26 1.81 -9.07 -8.03
C PRO A 26 0.71 -8.08 -8.42
N THR A 27 1.07 -6.81 -8.64
CA THR A 27 0.15 -5.76 -9.09
C THR A 27 -0.16 -5.94 -10.58
N ARG A 28 -1.31 -5.42 -11.03
CA ARG A 28 -1.73 -5.60 -12.43
C ARG A 28 -0.71 -5.08 -13.44
N ASP A 29 -0.01 -3.97 -13.17
CA ASP A 29 1.08 -3.48 -14.03
C ASP A 29 2.21 -4.52 -14.20
N LYS A 30 2.59 -5.22 -13.13
CA LYS A 30 3.61 -6.28 -13.15
C LYS A 30 3.12 -7.56 -13.81
N LEU A 31 1.85 -7.90 -13.64
CA LEU A 31 1.25 -9.05 -14.31
C LEU A 31 1.17 -8.80 -15.83
N LEU A 32 0.74 -7.61 -16.25
CA LEU A 32 0.71 -7.20 -17.65
C LEU A 32 2.11 -7.16 -18.27
N SER A 33 3.11 -6.66 -17.54
CA SER A 33 4.50 -6.66 -18.03
C SER A 33 5.06 -8.07 -18.24
N ARG A 34 4.49 -9.08 -17.57
CA ARG A 34 4.80 -10.51 -17.73
C ARG A 34 3.88 -11.22 -18.72
N ARG A 35 3.05 -10.47 -19.46
CA ARG A 35 2.09 -10.98 -20.45
C ARG A 35 1.02 -11.91 -19.84
N VAL A 36 0.71 -11.73 -18.56
CA VAL A 36 -0.44 -12.39 -17.93
C VAL A 36 -1.69 -11.65 -18.37
N ASN A 37 -2.62 -12.36 -19.01
CA ASN A 37 -3.88 -11.79 -19.48
C ASN A 37 -4.82 -11.56 -18.29
N LEU A 38 -5.36 -10.34 -18.17
CA LEU A 38 -6.23 -9.92 -17.06
C LEU A 38 -7.63 -9.54 -17.58
N GLU A 39 -8.20 -10.38 -18.45
CA GLU A 39 -9.43 -10.11 -19.22
C GLU A 39 -10.45 -9.22 -18.49
N GLY A 40 -10.75 -8.05 -19.07
CA GLY A 40 -11.75 -7.12 -18.56
C GLY A 40 -11.38 -6.35 -17.29
N GLN A 41 -10.19 -6.54 -16.70
CA GLN A 41 -9.78 -5.91 -15.46
C GLN A 41 -8.89 -4.67 -15.70
N ASN A 42 -9.53 -3.56 -16.06
CA ASN A 42 -8.86 -2.30 -16.36
C ASN A 42 -8.97 -1.35 -15.16
N GLY A 43 -8.11 -1.48 -14.14
CA GLY A 43 -8.15 -0.55 -13.01
C GLY A 43 -7.38 -1.00 -11.78
N CYS A 44 -7.44 -0.25 -10.69
CA CYS A 44 -7.11 -0.74 -9.35
C CYS A 44 -8.24 -1.60 -8.79
N ILE A 45 -7.96 -2.68 -8.07
CA ILE A 45 -9.01 -3.50 -7.43
C ILE A 45 -9.84 -2.74 -6.39
N PHE A 46 -9.31 -1.65 -5.82
CA PHE A 46 -9.97 -0.93 -4.73
C PHE A 46 -10.83 0.24 -5.20
N CYS A 47 -10.29 1.09 -6.07
CA CYS A 47 -11.00 2.27 -6.54
C CYS A 47 -11.50 2.15 -7.97
N GLU A 48 -11.22 1.04 -8.67
CA GLU A 48 -11.62 0.79 -10.06
C GLU A 48 -11.11 1.84 -11.07
N GLU A 49 -10.21 2.72 -10.60
CA GLU A 49 -9.62 3.83 -11.34
C GLU A 49 -8.11 3.65 -11.40
N GLY A 50 -7.48 4.07 -12.51
CA GLY A 50 -6.04 4.04 -12.70
C GLY A 50 -5.44 2.63 -12.80
N LEU A 51 -4.23 2.50 -13.34
CA LEU A 51 -3.54 1.21 -13.39
C LEU A 51 -3.05 0.81 -11.99
N GLU A 52 -3.38 -0.40 -11.56
CA GLU A 52 -2.88 -0.95 -10.30
C GLU A 52 -1.35 -1.11 -10.36
N SER A 53 -0.67 -0.35 -9.50
CA SER A 53 0.77 -0.43 -9.25
C SER A 53 1.01 -0.32 -7.75
N SER A 54 2.19 -0.69 -7.26
CA SER A 54 2.54 -0.55 -5.84
C SER A 54 2.32 0.89 -5.34
N LYS A 55 2.72 1.89 -6.13
CA LYS A 55 2.51 3.31 -5.79
C LYS A 55 1.02 3.65 -5.71
N HIS A 56 0.25 3.20 -6.69
CA HIS A 56 -1.19 3.46 -6.67
C HIS A 56 -1.84 2.78 -5.46
N LEU A 57 -1.57 1.50 -5.23
CA LEU A 57 -2.21 0.69 -4.19
C LEU A 57 -1.95 1.21 -2.77
N PHE A 58 -0.74 1.73 -2.48
CA PHE A 58 -0.39 2.18 -1.13
C PHE A 58 -0.48 3.70 -0.93
N LEU A 59 -0.27 4.52 -1.97
CA LEU A 59 -0.09 5.97 -1.80
C LEU A 59 -1.13 6.82 -2.56
N LEU A 60 -1.57 6.39 -3.75
CA LEU A 60 -2.42 7.23 -4.61
C LEU A 60 -3.89 6.79 -4.64
N CYS A 61 -4.19 5.55 -4.27
CA CYS A 61 -5.55 5.01 -4.28
C CYS A 61 -6.40 5.75 -3.24
N PRO A 62 -7.52 6.39 -3.64
CA PRO A 62 -8.39 7.12 -2.71
C PRO A 62 -8.93 6.26 -1.57
N LYS A 63 -9.20 4.97 -1.85
CA LYS A 63 -9.67 4.01 -0.83
C LYS A 63 -8.57 3.68 0.18
N ALA A 64 -7.34 3.45 -0.28
CA ALA A 64 -6.19 3.23 0.61
C ALA A 64 -5.93 4.47 1.47
N TYR A 65 -5.96 5.66 0.86
CA TYR A 65 -5.80 6.94 1.54
C TYR A 65 -6.81 7.13 2.68
N ALA A 66 -8.09 6.81 2.45
CA ALA A 66 -9.11 6.89 3.50
C ALA A 66 -8.80 6.00 4.72
N VAL A 67 -8.21 4.81 4.50
CA VAL A 67 -7.78 3.92 5.59
C VAL A 67 -6.63 4.54 6.39
N TRP A 68 -5.64 5.11 5.70
CA TRP A 68 -4.49 5.76 6.35
C TRP A 68 -4.96 6.94 7.19
N VAL A 69 -5.76 7.85 6.64
CA VAL A 69 -6.27 9.02 7.37
C VAL A 69 -7.09 8.61 8.58
N ARG A 70 -7.99 7.61 8.45
CA ARG A 70 -8.80 7.13 9.58
C ARG A 70 -7.92 6.61 10.72
N ARG A 71 -6.83 5.90 10.41
CA ARG A 71 -5.87 5.39 11.40
C ARG A 71 -4.99 6.50 11.98
N LEU A 72 -4.54 7.46 11.18
CA LEU A 72 -3.66 8.54 11.60
C LEU A 72 -4.36 9.60 12.45
N VAL A 73 -5.62 9.94 12.13
CA VAL A 73 -6.41 10.93 12.89
C VAL A 73 -6.70 10.47 14.33
N GLY A 74 -6.77 9.15 14.58
CA GLY A 74 -6.86 8.61 15.93
C GLY A 74 -5.59 8.81 16.78
N SER A 75 -4.42 8.91 16.15
CA SER A 75 -3.13 9.15 16.82
C SER A 75 -2.92 10.63 17.19
N VAL A 76 -3.37 11.55 16.34
CA VAL A 76 -3.20 13.00 16.55
C VAL A 76 -4.11 13.55 17.66
N ARG A 77 -5.31 12.98 17.85
CA ARG A 77 -6.20 13.39 18.96
C ARG A 77 -5.63 13.12 20.36
N GLY A 78 -4.72 12.14 20.48
CA GLY A 78 -4.01 11.88 21.75
C GLY A 78 -2.93 12.91 22.09
N ALA A 79 -2.48 13.72 21.12
CA ALA A 79 -1.44 14.73 21.32
C ALA A 79 -1.98 16.15 21.58
N TYR A 80 -3.27 16.40 21.30
CA TYR A 80 -3.90 17.73 21.46
C TYR A 80 -4.77 17.86 22.74
N GLN A 81 -4.88 16.82 23.57
CA GLN A 81 -5.59 16.89 24.86
C GLN A 81 -4.64 16.98 26.08
N ARG A 82 -3.38 17.37 25.86
CA ARG A 82 -2.39 17.52 26.94
C ARG A 82 -1.60 18.82 26.80
N THR A 83 -2.32 19.93 26.75
CA THR A 83 -1.89 21.30 27.06
C THR A 83 -3.09 22.02 27.65
#